data_AF-A0A3L7NPH5-F1
#
_entry.id   AF-A0A3L7NPH5-F1
#
_cell.length_a   1.000
_cell.length_b   1.000
_cell.length_c   1.000
_cell.angle_alpha   90.00
_cell.angle_beta   90.00
_cell.angle_gamma   90.00
#
_symmetry.space_group_name_H-M   'P 1'
#
loop_
_entity.id
_entity.type
_entity.pdbx_description
1 polymer ?
#
loop_
_entity_poly.entity_id
_entity_poly.type
_entity_poly.pdbx_seq_one_letter_code
_entity_poly.pdbx_strand_id
1 'polypeptide(L)'
;VYGTDRGGVLVTHLKSNLIQAGSGRTILIGGNGLNTLIGNKGDDLILDGRTSYDADYAALERFRTVWLDAALTFEKRVALIVDPTQKAFLKAGTTLFLTPKGPVGASPRVLIGAGGRTVYFTTDARRIASFHAGTDRLVR
;
A
#
# COMPACT_ATOMS: atom_id res chain seq x y z
N VAL A 1 -3.87 8.93 -10.66
CA VAL A 1 -3.67 7.58 -11.24
C VAL A 1 -4.84 6.71 -10.82
N TYR A 2 -5.45 5.98 -11.74
CA TYR A 2 -6.62 5.14 -11.46
C TYR A 2 -6.29 3.67 -11.74
N GLY A 3 -6.73 2.79 -10.84
CA GLY A 3 -6.66 1.34 -11.00
C GLY A 3 -7.77 0.79 -11.89
N THR A 4 -7.72 -0.52 -12.16
CA THR A 4 -8.73 -1.25 -12.92
C THR A 4 -9.58 -2.13 -11.99
N ASP A 5 -10.71 -2.62 -12.49
CA ASP A 5 -11.57 -3.58 -11.81
C ASP A 5 -10.90 -4.92 -11.49
N ARG A 6 -9.85 -5.29 -12.23
CA ARG A 6 -9.04 -6.50 -12.01
C ARG A 6 -8.02 -6.36 -10.87
N GLY A 7 -7.77 -5.14 -10.40
CA GLY A 7 -6.70 -4.87 -9.45
C GLY A 7 -5.30 -4.91 -10.07
N GLY A 8 -4.26 -4.72 -9.26
CA GLY A 8 -2.88 -4.66 -9.75
C GLY A 8 -1.92 -3.92 -8.82
N VAL A 9 -0.81 -3.42 -9.37
CA VAL A 9 0.16 -2.58 -8.66
C VAL A 9 0.16 -1.20 -9.30
N LEU A 10 -0.07 -0.15 -8.50
CA LEU A 10 0.03 1.24 -8.90
C LEU A 10 1.17 1.90 -8.14
N VAL A 11 2.17 2.38 -8.86
CA VAL A 11 3.34 3.05 -8.29
C VAL A 11 3.38 4.49 -8.78
N THR A 12 3.52 5.43 -7.86
CA THR A 12 3.84 6.83 -8.21
C THR A 12 5.19 7.25 -7.69
N HIS A 13 5.73 8.34 -8.26
CA HIS A 13 7.08 8.82 -7.99
C HIS A 13 7.08 10.27 -7.46
N LEU A 14 8.07 11.08 -7.85
CA LEU A 14 8.58 12.30 -7.19
C LEU A 14 7.58 13.39 -6.73
N LYS A 15 6.33 13.42 -7.21
CA LYS A 15 5.36 14.49 -6.94
C LYS A 15 4.24 14.02 -6.01
N SER A 16 3.44 14.95 -5.50
CA SER A 16 2.19 14.65 -4.80
C SER A 16 1.15 14.10 -5.79
N ASN A 17 0.55 12.95 -5.47
CA ASN A 17 -0.42 12.30 -6.35
C ASN A 17 -1.74 11.99 -5.62
N LEU A 18 -2.84 12.10 -6.36
CA LEU A 18 -4.08 11.40 -6.04
C LEU A 18 -4.08 10.05 -6.77
N ILE A 19 -4.12 8.97 -5.99
CA ILE A 19 -4.19 7.61 -6.49
C ILE A 19 -5.43 6.95 -5.94
N GLN A 20 -6.18 6.34 -6.84
CA GLN A 20 -7.40 5.64 -6.51
C GLN A 20 -7.37 4.26 -7.17
N ALA A 21 -7.42 3.20 -6.36
CA ALA A 21 -7.54 1.83 -6.84
C ALA A 21 -8.90 1.61 -7.54
N GLY A 22 -9.01 0.52 -8.29
CA GLY A 22 -10.28 0.15 -8.91
C GLY A 22 -11.17 -0.63 -7.94
N SER A 23 -12.07 -1.47 -8.45
CA SER A 23 -12.86 -2.38 -7.61
C SER A 23 -12.12 -3.67 -7.23
N GLY A 24 -11.00 -3.98 -7.91
CA GLY A 24 -10.18 -5.14 -7.63
C GLY A 24 -9.13 -4.87 -6.55
N ARG A 25 -8.62 -5.95 -5.95
CA ARG A 25 -7.55 -5.90 -4.94
C ARG A 25 -6.31 -5.21 -5.51
N THR A 26 -5.85 -4.13 -4.89
CA THR A 26 -4.79 -3.31 -5.46
C THR A 26 -3.67 -3.05 -4.46
N ILE A 27 -2.44 -2.99 -4.96
CA ILE A 27 -1.27 -2.54 -4.22
C ILE A 27 -0.99 -1.09 -4.64
N LEU A 28 -1.17 -0.15 -3.73
CA LEU A 28 -0.95 1.28 -3.91
C LEU A 28 0.38 1.68 -3.28
N ILE A 29 1.35 2.09 -4.10
CA ILE A 29 2.66 2.58 -3.65
C ILE A 29 2.74 4.07 -3.93
N GLY A 30 2.66 4.88 -2.88
CA GLY A 30 2.67 6.33 -3.02
C GLY A 30 4.01 6.90 -3.50
N GLY A 31 5.12 6.23 -3.20
CA GLY A 31 6.44 6.73 -3.54
C GLY A 31 6.79 8.01 -2.77
N ASN A 32 7.44 8.94 -3.46
CA ASN A 32 7.84 10.23 -2.91
C ASN A 32 6.67 11.24 -2.94
N GLY A 33 6.83 12.41 -2.31
CA GLY A 33 5.84 13.48 -2.35
C GLY A 33 4.63 13.24 -1.44
N LEU A 34 3.67 14.18 -1.35
CA LEU A 34 2.53 14.06 -0.44
C LEU A 34 1.35 13.42 -1.18
N ASN A 35 1.07 12.14 -0.92
CA ASN A 35 0.07 11.39 -1.68
C ASN A 35 -1.24 11.21 -0.92
N THR A 36 -2.34 11.21 -1.68
CA THR A 36 -3.66 10.73 -1.25
C THR A 36 -3.89 9.37 -1.91
N LEU A 37 -3.96 8.31 -1.11
CA LEU A 37 -4.09 6.93 -1.57
C LEU A 37 -5.45 6.37 -1.16
N ILE A 38 -6.25 5.93 -2.13
CA ILE A 38 -7.64 5.48 -1.93
C ILE A 38 -7.80 4.05 -2.47
N GLY A 39 -8.11 3.08 -1.60
CA GLY A 39 -8.30 1.65 -1.95
C GLY A 39 -9.60 1.33 -2.68
N ASN A 40 -10.69 2.04 -2.37
CA ASN A 40 -12.04 1.73 -2.87
C ASN A 40 -12.53 0.34 -2.41
N LYS A 41 -13.09 -0.48 -3.31
CA LYS A 41 -13.94 -1.64 -2.93
C LYS A 41 -13.13 -2.92 -2.65
N GLY A 42 -11.90 -3.01 -3.15
CA GLY A 42 -11.07 -4.21 -3.06
C GLY A 42 -10.50 -4.44 -1.66
N ASP A 43 -9.89 -5.61 -1.44
CA ASP A 43 -8.90 -5.71 -0.36
C ASP A 43 -7.60 -5.09 -0.87
N ASP A 44 -7.12 -4.03 -0.22
CA ASP A 44 -6.01 -3.22 -0.74
C ASP A 44 -4.80 -3.18 0.19
N LEU A 45 -3.60 -3.07 -0.41
CA LEU A 45 -2.37 -2.70 0.29
C LEU A 45 -2.10 -1.24 0.02
N ILE A 46 -2.04 -0.43 1.08
CA ILE A 46 -1.72 0.99 0.95
C ILE A 46 -0.36 1.25 1.60
N LEU A 47 0.62 1.55 0.74
CA LEU A 47 1.99 1.86 1.10
C LEU A 47 2.22 3.36 0.98
N ASP A 48 2.40 4.01 2.12
CA ASP A 48 2.47 5.47 2.26
C ASP A 48 3.72 6.11 1.64
N GLY A 49 4.67 5.30 1.17
CA GLY A 49 5.99 5.74 0.71
C GLY A 49 6.51 4.96 -0.49
N ARG A 50 7.81 5.16 -0.77
CA ARG A 50 8.57 4.37 -1.74
C ARG A 50 9.03 3.05 -1.11
N THR A 51 9.14 2.00 -1.90
CA THR A 51 9.75 0.75 -1.44
C THR A 51 11.19 0.62 -1.93
N SER A 52 11.96 -0.28 -1.33
CA SER A 52 13.23 -0.76 -1.89
C SER A 52 13.05 -1.47 -3.24
N TYR A 53 11.81 -1.82 -3.59
CA TYR A 53 11.45 -2.65 -4.72
C TYR A 53 10.79 -1.87 -5.87
N ASP A 54 10.68 -0.55 -5.79
CA ASP A 54 9.97 0.25 -6.81
C ASP A 54 10.52 0.05 -8.23
N ALA A 55 11.81 -0.30 -8.35
CA ALA A 55 12.48 -0.63 -9.61
C ALA A 55 12.73 -2.14 -9.81
N ASP A 56 12.33 -2.98 -8.86
CA ASP A 56 12.46 -4.43 -8.92
C ASP A 56 11.14 -5.06 -9.36
N TYR A 57 10.98 -5.20 -10.68
CA TYR A 57 9.79 -5.78 -11.28
C TYR A 57 9.49 -7.20 -10.75
N ALA A 58 10.52 -8.00 -10.47
CA ALA A 58 10.34 -9.36 -9.99
C ALA A 58 9.84 -9.40 -8.54
N ALA A 59 10.21 -8.44 -7.70
CA ALA A 59 9.64 -8.28 -6.37
C ALA A 59 8.20 -7.77 -6.43
N LEU A 60 7.92 -6.75 -7.26
CA LEU A 60 6.57 -6.21 -7.43
C LEU A 60 5.60 -7.27 -7.96
N GLU A 61 6.01 -8.10 -8.92
CA GLU A 61 5.17 -9.19 -9.43
C GLU A 61 4.92 -10.28 -8.39
N ARG A 62 5.88 -10.54 -7.49
CA ARG A 62 5.64 -11.45 -6.35
C ARG A 62 4.57 -10.91 -5.41
N PHE A 63 4.67 -9.63 -5.03
CA PHE A 63 3.64 -9.01 -4.19
C PHE A 63 2.29 -9.04 -4.88
N ARG A 64 2.24 -8.72 -6.18
CA ARG A 64 1.03 -8.79 -6.99
C ARG A 64 0.44 -10.21 -7.00
N THR A 65 1.26 -11.22 -7.28
CA THR A 65 0.85 -12.63 -7.33
C THR A 65 0.23 -13.06 -6.00
N VAL A 66 0.91 -12.80 -4.88
CA VAL A 66 0.40 -13.13 -3.54
C VAL A 66 -0.89 -12.38 -3.25
N TRP A 67 -0.96 -11.08 -3.52
CA TRP A 67 -2.11 -10.27 -3.14
C TRP A 67 -3.38 -10.56 -3.96
N LEU A 68 -3.20 -10.87 -5.24
CA LEU A 68 -4.28 -11.20 -6.17
C LEU A 68 -4.71 -12.66 -6.12
N ASP A 69 -3.95 -13.56 -5.49
CA ASP A 69 -4.31 -14.96 -5.38
C ASP A 69 -5.65 -15.12 -4.62
N ALA A 70 -6.65 -15.67 -5.31
CA ALA A 70 -7.97 -15.90 -4.76
C ALA A 70 -8.04 -17.14 -3.85
N ALA A 71 -7.09 -18.07 -3.97
CA ALA A 71 -7.00 -19.26 -3.13
C ALA A 71 -6.43 -18.94 -1.73
N LEU A 72 -5.68 -17.84 -1.60
CA LEU A 72 -5.13 -17.40 -0.32
C LEU A 72 -6.14 -16.60 0.51
N THR A 73 -6.27 -16.97 1.77
CA THR A 73 -7.00 -16.15 2.75
C THR A 73 -6.32 -14.79 2.93
N PHE A 74 -7.06 -13.78 3.39
CA PHE A 74 -6.49 -12.48 3.71
C PHE A 74 -5.30 -12.57 4.67
N GLU A 75 -5.45 -13.34 5.76
CA GLU A 75 -4.38 -13.56 6.73
C GLU A 75 -3.14 -14.19 6.10
N LYS A 76 -3.32 -15.18 5.21
CA LYS A 76 -2.18 -15.82 4.55
C LYS A 76 -1.47 -14.87 3.58
N ARG A 77 -2.23 -14.05 2.85
CA ARG A 77 -1.67 -13.00 1.97
C ARG A 77 -0.82 -12.02 2.78
N VAL A 78 -1.37 -11.50 3.88
CA VAL A 78 -0.64 -10.58 4.77
C VAL A 78 0.62 -11.25 5.31
N ALA A 79 0.50 -12.46 5.85
CA ALA A 79 1.64 -13.18 6.43
C ALA A 79 2.79 -13.36 5.43
N LEU A 80 2.49 -13.75 4.18
CA LEU A 80 3.52 -13.90 3.14
C LEU A 80 4.15 -12.58 2.72
N ILE A 81 3.39 -11.48 2.70
CA ILE A 81 3.92 -10.16 2.31
C ILE A 81 4.85 -9.57 3.36
N VAL A 82 4.61 -9.82 4.65
CA VAL A 82 5.38 -9.23 5.75
C VAL A 82 6.50 -10.13 6.26
N ASP A 83 6.59 -11.36 5.77
CA ASP A 83 7.56 -12.37 6.23
C ASP A 83 8.99 -12.04 5.75
N PRO A 84 9.91 -11.69 6.66
CA PRO A 84 11.27 -11.30 6.30
C PRO A 84 12.13 -12.45 5.77
N THR A 85 11.66 -13.70 5.84
CA THR A 85 12.34 -14.85 5.25
C THR A 85 12.09 -14.97 3.74
N GLN A 86 11.10 -14.23 3.21
CA GLN A 86 10.83 -14.17 1.78
C GLN A 86 11.90 -13.34 1.05
N LYS A 87 12.11 -13.64 -0.24
CA LYS A 87 13.03 -12.88 -1.11
C LYS A 87 12.70 -11.39 -1.19
N ALA A 88 11.42 -11.03 -1.04
CA ALA A 88 10.95 -9.67 -0.95
C ALA A 88 9.82 -9.61 0.08
N PHE A 89 9.86 -8.61 0.97
CA PHE A 89 8.88 -8.41 2.03
C PHE A 89 8.66 -6.92 2.32
N LEU A 90 7.46 -6.57 2.80
CA LEU A 90 7.09 -5.20 3.15
C LEU A 90 7.13 -4.98 4.66
N LYS A 91 7.86 -3.95 5.08
CA LYS A 91 7.93 -3.49 6.47
C LYS A 91 8.21 -1.99 6.53
N ALA A 92 7.43 -1.25 7.31
CA ALA A 92 7.60 0.19 7.41
C ALA A 92 8.95 0.53 8.07
N GLY A 93 9.64 1.53 7.54
CA GLY A 93 10.97 1.93 8.01
C GLY A 93 12.11 0.97 7.64
N THR A 94 11.83 -0.22 7.09
CA THR A 94 12.87 -1.19 6.67
C THR A 94 12.92 -1.37 5.16
N THR A 95 11.79 -1.68 4.52
CA THR A 95 11.69 -1.85 3.06
C THR A 95 10.71 -0.87 2.43
N LEU A 96 9.99 -0.11 3.27
CA LEU A 96 9.18 1.05 2.90
C LEU A 96 9.73 2.31 3.57
N PHE A 97 9.99 3.34 2.77
CA PHE A 97 10.56 4.60 3.20
C PHE A 97 9.71 5.79 2.78
N LEU A 98 9.55 6.72 3.71
CA LEU A 98 8.87 7.98 3.43
C LEU A 98 9.87 9.02 2.94
N THR A 99 9.54 9.70 1.85
CA THR A 99 10.33 10.83 1.34
C THR A 99 9.38 11.91 0.82
N PRO A 100 9.41 13.13 1.38
CA PRO A 100 10.21 13.55 2.55
C PRO A 100 9.79 12.82 3.84
N LYS A 101 10.77 12.56 4.72
CA LYS A 101 10.49 12.25 6.14
C LYS A 101 9.89 13.55 6.71
N GLY A 102 8.65 13.51 7.22
CA GLY A 102 7.82 14.72 7.35
C GLY A 102 8.40 15.85 8.21
N PRO A 103 7.77 17.06 8.28
CA PRO A 103 6.71 17.61 7.45
C PRO A 103 7.25 18.59 6.38
N VAL A 104 6.54 18.75 5.26
CA VAL A 104 6.67 19.98 4.46
C VAL A 104 5.26 20.55 4.23
N GLY A 105 4.96 21.63 4.92
CA GLY A 105 3.93 22.63 4.62
C GLY A 105 2.52 22.14 4.29
N ALA A 106 1.74 21.83 5.32
CA ALA A 106 0.27 22.00 5.36
C ALA A 106 -0.62 21.20 4.37
N SER A 107 -0.27 19.95 4.04
CA SER A 107 -1.28 18.96 3.58
C SER A 107 -0.87 17.56 4.03
N PRO A 108 -1.69 16.84 4.83
CA PRO A 108 -1.35 15.51 5.27
C PRO A 108 -1.32 14.55 4.06
N ARG A 109 -0.39 13.59 4.08
CA ARG A 109 -0.60 12.34 3.32
C ARG A 109 -1.87 11.70 3.87
N VAL A 110 -2.75 11.24 2.99
CA VAL A 110 -4.05 10.70 3.40
C VAL A 110 -4.19 9.30 2.84
N LEU A 111 -4.42 8.32 3.72
CA LEU A 111 -4.62 6.92 3.38
C LEU A 111 -6.08 6.56 3.67
N ILE A 112 -6.79 6.07 2.66
CA ILE A 112 -8.22 5.79 2.71
C ILE A 112 -8.47 4.39 2.14
N GLY A 113 -9.12 3.52 2.89
CA GLY A 113 -9.48 2.16 2.45
C GLY A 113 -10.77 2.14 1.63
N ALA A 114 -11.79 2.90 2.06
CA ALA A 114 -13.06 3.16 1.36
C ALA A 114 -13.93 1.94 0.95
N GLY A 115 -13.67 0.73 1.46
CA GLY A 115 -14.53 -0.43 1.22
C GLY A 115 -14.04 -1.74 1.83
N GLY A 116 -13.23 -2.50 1.07
CA GLY A 116 -12.74 -3.81 1.50
C GLY A 116 -11.68 -3.73 2.60
N ARG A 117 -11.08 -4.87 2.97
CA ARG A 117 -10.04 -4.91 4.01
C ARG A 117 -8.79 -4.22 3.51
N THR A 118 -8.30 -3.27 4.29
CA THR A 118 -7.10 -2.52 3.91
C THR A 118 -5.93 -2.82 4.84
N VAL A 119 -4.77 -3.08 4.27
CA VAL A 119 -3.51 -3.18 5.00
C VAL A 119 -2.71 -1.91 4.77
N TYR A 120 -2.48 -1.16 5.84
CA TYR A 120 -1.72 0.08 5.82
C TYR A 120 -0.27 -0.20 6.21
N PHE A 121 0.66 0.14 5.33
CA PHE A 121 2.08 0.24 5.65
C PHE A 121 2.46 1.71 5.77
N THR A 122 2.61 2.16 7.00
CA THR A 122 3.05 3.53 7.31
C THR A 122 3.74 3.57 8.66
N THR A 123 4.74 4.44 8.79
CA THR A 123 5.36 4.72 10.09
C THR A 123 4.56 5.75 10.92
N ASP A 124 3.49 6.34 10.36
CA ASP A 124 2.68 7.37 11.02
C ASP A 124 1.19 7.10 10.81
N ALA A 125 0.58 6.42 11.79
CA ALA A 125 -0.82 6.00 11.73
C ALA A 125 -1.82 7.17 11.65
N ARG A 126 -1.41 8.40 12.01
CA ARG A 126 -2.29 9.59 11.94
C ARG A 126 -2.67 9.96 10.50
N ARG A 127 -2.03 9.34 9.50
CA ARG A 127 -2.31 9.53 8.07
C ARG A 127 -3.47 8.67 7.58
N ILE A 128 -3.90 7.69 8.37
CA ILE A 128 -5.02 6.82 8.04
C ILE A 128 -6.31 7.56 8.36
N ALA A 129 -7.04 7.95 7.31
CA ALA A 129 -8.29 8.69 7.45
C ALA A 129 -9.53 7.78 7.53
N SER A 130 -9.41 6.51 7.10
CA SER A 130 -10.44 5.50 7.36
C SER A 130 -9.78 4.22 7.87
N PHE A 131 -10.09 3.80 9.10
CA PHE A 131 -9.60 2.54 9.65
C PHE A 131 -10.77 1.76 10.25
N HIS A 132 -11.06 0.59 9.68
CA HIS A 132 -12.10 -0.31 10.17
C HIS A 132 -11.47 -1.34 11.12
N ALA A 133 -11.55 -1.09 12.42
CA ALA A 133 -10.78 -1.85 13.42
C ALA A 133 -11.02 -3.37 13.44
N GLY A 134 -12.15 -3.87 12.92
CA GLY A 134 -12.45 -5.30 12.83
C GLY A 134 -11.90 -6.01 11.59
N THR A 135 -11.41 -5.26 10.59
CA THR A 135 -11.11 -5.80 9.25
C THR A 135 -9.79 -5.29 8.67
N ASP A 136 -9.42 -4.04 8.99
CA ASP A 136 -8.20 -3.41 8.50
C ASP A 136 -7.00 -3.76 9.37
N ARG A 137 -5.80 -3.69 8.78
CA ARG A 137 -4.54 -3.95 9.48
C ARG A 137 -3.57 -2.80 9.31
N LEU A 138 -2.93 -2.40 10.40
CA LEU A 138 -1.77 -1.52 10.38
C LEU A 138 -0.51 -2.35 10.60
N VAL A 139 0.45 -2.25 9.68
CA VAL A 139 1.76 -2.89 9.78
C VAL A 139 2.83 -1.81 9.91
N ARG A 140 3.69 -1.95 10.92
CA ARG A 140 4.81 -1.05 11.22
C ARG A 140 6.13 -1.80 11.10
#